data_AF-A0A2T2RU94-F1
#
_entry.id   AF-A0A2T2RU94-F1
#
_cell.length_a   1.000
_cell.length_b   1.000
_cell.length_c   1.000
_cell.angle_alpha   90.00
_cell.angle_beta   90.00
_cell.angle_gamma   90.00
#
_symmetry.space_group_name_H-M   'P 1'
#
loop_
_entity.id
_entity.type
_entity.pdbx_description
1 polymer ?
#
loop_
_entity_poly.entity_id
_entity_poly.type
_entity_poly.pdbx_seq_one_letter_code
_entity_poly.pdbx_strand_id
1 'polypeptide(L)'
;MRLTYQYRLRLTKEQEGAIEHWLSMLQSQYNFLLADRFDWYEPSRCQVDRCPLVCHIAEPREQPNYYSQKKTLPQLKKDRPW
;
A
#
# COMPACT_ATOMS: atom_id res chain seq x y z
N MET A 1 38.10 5.72 -28.15
CA MET A 1 37.20 4.54 -28.10
C MET A 1 36.59 4.48 -26.70
N ARG A 2 35.29 4.74 -26.54
CA ARG A 2 34.62 4.67 -25.22
C ARG A 2 34.12 3.25 -24.99
N LEU A 3 34.61 2.57 -23.96
CA LEU A 3 34.10 1.28 -23.52
C LEU A 3 32.80 1.50 -22.74
N THR A 4 31.67 1.08 -23.31
CA THR A 4 30.39 1.01 -22.60
C THR A 4 30.31 -0.31 -21.86
N TYR A 5 30.64 -0.29 -20.57
CA TYR A 5 30.49 -1.46 -19.70
C TYR A 5 29.01 -1.70 -19.38
N GLN A 6 28.53 -2.91 -19.62
CA GLN A 6 27.25 -3.37 -19.10
C GLN A 6 27.49 -4.05 -17.75
N TYR A 7 26.95 -3.46 -16.69
CA TYR A 7 27.01 -4.04 -15.36
C TYR A 7 25.73 -4.82 -15.09
N ARG A 8 25.89 -6.04 -14.57
CA ARG A 8 24.78 -6.85 -14.05
C ARG A 8 25.00 -7.07 -12.56
N LEU A 9 23.99 -6.74 -11.76
CA LEU A 9 23.99 -7.07 -10.34
C LEU A 9 23.88 -8.60 -10.20
N ARG A 10 24.88 -9.23 -9.59
CA ARG A 10 24.84 -10.65 -9.20
C ARG A 10 24.75 -10.70 -7.69
N LEU A 11 23.56 -10.98 -7.19
CA LEU A 11 23.29 -11.06 -5.77
C LEU A 11 23.87 -12.36 -5.19
N THR A 12 24.36 -12.29 -3.96
CA THR A 12 24.59 -13.50 -3.17
C THR A 12 23.24 -14.08 -2.71
N LYS A 13 23.23 -15.33 -2.26
CA LYS A 13 22.01 -15.98 -1.76
C LYS A 13 21.40 -15.25 -0.57
N GLU A 14 22.24 -14.70 0.31
CA GLU A 14 21.79 -13.89 1.45
C GLU A 14 21.15 -12.58 0.99
N GLN A 15 21.73 -11.92 -0.01
CA GLN A 15 21.16 -10.68 -0.56
C GLN A 15 19.84 -10.91 -1.29
N GLU A 16 19.73 -12.02 -2.03
CA GLU A 16 18.49 -12.44 -2.68
C GLU A 16 17.37 -12.62 -1.65
N GLY A 17 17.63 -13.38 -0.57
CA GLY A 17 16.65 -13.58 0.50
C GLY A 17 16.23 -12.27 1.20
N ALA A 18 17.18 -11.35 1.44
CA ALA A 18 16.85 -10.04 2.02
C ALA A 18 15.95 -9.21 1.09
N ILE A 19 16.23 -9.21 -0.22
CA ILE A 19 15.45 -8.47 -1.21
C ILE A 19 14.05 -9.08 -1.34
N GLU A 20 13.92 -10.40 -1.43
CA GLU A 20 12.63 -11.09 -1.49
C GLU A 20 11.77 -10.79 -0.26
N HIS A 21 12.37 -10.82 0.93
CA HIS A 21 11.69 -10.46 2.16
C HIS A 21 11.17 -9.00 2.13
N TRP A 22 12.01 -8.05 1.70
CA TRP A 22 11.57 -6.65 1.55
C TRP A 22 10.47 -6.49 0.51
N LEU A 23 10.54 -7.19 -0.62
CA LEU A 23 9.52 -7.17 -1.66
C LEU A 23 8.17 -7.66 -1.13
N SER A 24 8.17 -8.78 -0.40
CA SER A 24 6.97 -9.32 0.26
C SER A 24 6.36 -8.32 1.23
N MET A 25 7.19 -7.70 2.08
CA MET A 25 6.77 -6.68 3.03
C MET A 25 6.12 -5.47 2.32
N LEU A 26 6.76 -4.96 1.26
CA LEU A 26 6.29 -3.81 0.50
C LEU A 26 4.99 -4.12 -0.26
N GLN A 27 4.85 -5.31 -0.84
CA GLN A 27 3.64 -5.74 -1.52
C GLN A 27 2.46 -5.83 -0.54
N SER A 28 2.69 -6.43 0.63
CA SER A 28 1.71 -6.50 1.72
C SER A 28 1.27 -5.10 2.16
N GLN A 29 2.23 -4.19 2.36
CA GLN A 29 1.93 -2.80 2.71
C GLN A 29 1.12 -2.09 1.62
N TYR A 30 1.50 -2.25 0.36
CA TYR A 30 0.77 -1.65 -0.76
C TYR A 30 -0.69 -2.10 -0.79
N ASN A 31 -0.94 -3.41 -0.65
CA ASN A 31 -2.30 -3.95 -0.65
C ASN A 31 -3.12 -3.45 0.54
N PHE A 32 -2.51 -3.32 1.72
CA PHE A 32 -3.17 -2.75 2.89
C PHE A 32 -3.58 -1.28 2.66
N LEU A 33 -2.69 -0.46 2.12
CA LEU A 33 -2.99 0.95 1.81
C LEU A 33 -3.99 1.09 0.65
N LEU A 34 -4.02 0.15 -0.28
CA LEU A 34 -5.01 0.12 -1.35
C LEU A 34 -6.41 -0.21 -0.80
N ALA A 35 -6.51 -1.22 0.08
CA ALA A 35 -7.76 -1.56 0.76
C ALA A 35 -8.32 -0.36 1.54
N ASP A 36 -7.49 0.31 2.34
CA ASP A 36 -7.88 1.51 3.09
C ASP A 36 -8.49 2.63 2.22
N ARG A 37 -8.01 2.79 0.98
CA ARG A 37 -8.58 3.75 0.03
C ARG A 37 -9.94 3.30 -0.50
N PHE A 38 -10.10 2.01 -0.80
CA PHE A 38 -11.39 1.47 -1.22
C PHE A 38 -12.41 1.53 -0.10
N ASP A 39 -12.01 1.20 1.13
CA ASP A 39 -12.85 1.27 2.32
C ASP A 39 -13.28 2.71 2.63
N TRP A 40 -12.48 3.72 2.30
CA TRP A 40 -12.92 5.11 2.38
C TRP A 40 -13.81 5.52 1.21
N TYR A 41 -13.50 5.07 0.00
CA TYR A 41 -14.22 5.45 -1.22
C TYR A 41 -15.65 4.90 -1.26
N GLU A 42 -15.84 3.64 -0.86
CA GLU A 42 -17.13 2.96 -0.86
C GLU A 42 -18.22 3.66 -0.04
N PRO A 43 -17.95 4.16 1.19
CA PRO A 43 -18.91 4.95 1.96
C PRO A 43 -18.91 6.45 1.60
N SER A 44 -17.80 7.00 1.08
CA SER A 44 -17.71 8.43 0.75
C SER A 44 -18.30 8.78 -0.62
N ARG A 45 -18.53 7.78 -1.48
CA ARG A 45 -19.16 7.99 -2.79
C ARG A 45 -20.66 8.24 -2.61
N CYS A 46 -21.15 9.32 -3.22
CA CYS A 46 -22.59 9.54 -3.41
C CYS A 46 -22.85 9.64 -4.92
N GLN A 47 -23.85 8.93 -5.44
CA GLN A 47 -24.23 9.14 -6.85
C GLN A 47 -24.95 10.48 -6.96
N VAL A 48 -24.52 11.31 -7.90
CA VAL A 48 -25.09 12.65 -8.12
C VAL A 48 -26.60 12.58 -8.38
N ASP A 49 -27.06 11.51 -9.05
CA ASP A 49 -28.44 11.39 -9.52
C ASP A 49 -29.31 10.45 -8.66
N ARG A 50 -28.73 9.75 -7.66
CA ARG A 50 -29.43 8.74 -6.87
C ARG A 50 -28.87 8.63 -5.44
N CYS A 51 -29.73 8.79 -4.45
CA CYS A 51 -29.40 8.45 -3.06
C CYS A 51 -30.07 7.11 -2.70
N PRO A 52 -29.32 6.04 -2.38
CA PRO A 52 -29.91 4.81 -1.88
C PRO A 52 -30.53 5.05 -0.50
N LEU A 53 -31.84 4.79 -0.36
CA LEU A 53 -32.62 5.00 0.87
C LEU A 53 -32.19 4.08 2.03
N VAL A 54 -31.43 3.03 1.73
CA VAL A 54 -30.79 2.13 2.69
C VAL A 54 -29.30 2.15 2.41
N CYS A 55 -28.57 3.03 3.10
CA CYS A 55 -27.11 3.06 3.09
C CYS A 55 -26.59 2.98 4.52
N HIS A 56 -25.49 2.24 4.73
CA HIS A 56 -24.72 2.37 5.95
C HIS A 56 -23.90 3.65 5.80
N ILE A 57 -24.15 4.64 6.66
CA ILE A 57 -23.31 5.83 6.70
C ILE A 57 -22.17 5.50 7.65
N ALA A 58 -20.98 5.28 7.10
CA ALA A 58 -19.78 5.12 7.91
C ALA A 58 -19.47 6.42 8.66
N GLU A 59 -18.70 6.32 9.74
CA GLU A 59 -18.25 7.51 10.46
C GLU A 59 -17.47 8.45 9.51
N PRO A 60 -17.73 9.77 9.55
CA PRO A 60 -16.99 10.71 8.72
C PRO A 60 -15.49 10.60 8.99
N ARG A 61 -14.75 10.23 7.94
CA ARG A 61 -13.29 10.07 7.98
C ARG A 61 -12.65 10.89 6.87
N GLU A 62 -11.51 11.48 7.17
CA GLU A 62 -10.70 12.19 6.17
C GLU A 62 -10.21 11.25 5.06
N GLN A 63 -10.16 11.78 3.83
CA GLN A 63 -9.64 11.04 2.69
C GLN A 63 -8.20 10.56 2.97
N PRO A 64 -7.93 9.24 2.85
CA PRO A 64 -6.59 8.73 2.98
C PRO A 64 -5.70 9.34 1.88
N ASN A 65 -4.60 9.94 2.31
CA ASN A 65 -3.60 10.57 1.48
C ASN A 65 -2.23 9.98 1.79
N TYR A 66 -1.22 10.34 0.99
CA TYR A 66 0.13 9.82 1.15
C TYR A 66 0.67 9.94 2.60
N TYR A 67 0.43 11.07 3.27
CA TYR A 67 0.95 11.31 4.61
C TYR A 67 0.20 10.54 5.69
N SER A 68 -1.14 10.47 5.63
CA SER A 68 -1.92 9.69 6.59
C SER A 68 -1.65 8.19 6.45
N GLN A 69 -1.49 7.71 5.21
CA GLN A 69 -1.17 6.32 4.93
C GLN A 69 0.26 5.94 5.31
N LYS A 70 1.26 6.80 5.07
CA LYS A 70 2.65 6.52 5.47
C LYS A 70 2.79 6.33 6.99
N LYS A 71 1.98 7.01 7.79
CA LYS A 71 2.00 6.92 9.26
C LYS A 71 1.59 5.55 9.79
N THR A 72 0.89 4.71 9.02
CA THR A 72 0.45 3.38 9.49
C THR A 72 1.56 2.33 9.47
N LEU A 73 2.67 2.59 8.76
CA LEU A 73 3.76 1.63 8.60
C LEU A 73 4.34 1.11 9.94
N PRO A 74 4.66 1.94 10.94
CA PRO A 74 5.20 1.44 12.21
C PRO A 74 4.25 0.48 12.93
N GLN A 75 2.94 0.68 12.82
CA GLN A 75 1.93 -0.19 13.43
C GLN A 75 1.78 -1.49 12.62
N LEU A 76 1.70 -1.38 11.29
CA LEU A 76 1.67 -2.54 10.40
C LEU A 76 2.89 -3.46 10.63
N LYS A 77 4.04 -2.88 11.01
CA LYS A 77 5.24 -3.66 11.38
C LYS A 77 5.17 -4.49 12.63
N LYS A 78 4.27 -4.12 13.55
CA LYS A 78 4.03 -4.86 14.77
C LYS A 78 2.95 -5.92 14.55
N ASP A 79 1.93 -5.58 13.77
CA ASP A 79 0.74 -6.41 13.60
C ASP A 79 0.97 -7.61 12.67
N ARG A 80 1.96 -7.55 11.78
CA ARG A 80 2.29 -8.64 10.85
C ARG A 80 3.66 -9.25 11.14
N PRO A 81 3.75 -10.57 11.33
CA PRO A 81 5.01 -11.28 11.24
C PRO A 81 5.39 -11.37 9.75
N TRP A 82 6.56 -10.85 9.39
CA TRP A 82 7.06 -10.79 8.02
C TRP A 82 7.99 -11.96 7.72
#